data_AF-A0A197K945-F1
#
_entry.id   AF-A0A197K945-F1
#
_cell.length_a   1.000
_cell.length_b   1.000
_cell.length_c   1.000
_cell.angle_alpha   90.00
_cell.angle_beta   90.00
_cell.angle_gamma   90.00
#
_symmetry.space_group_name_H-M   'P 1'
#
loop_
_entity.id
_entity.type
_entity.pdbx_description
1 polymer ?
#
loop_
_entity_poly.entity_id
_entity_poly.type
_entity_poly.pdbx_seq_one_letter_code
_entity_poly.pdbx_strand_id
1 'polypeptide(L)'
;MGVKNKMAFKVSSLILLSIATLMVVMSSHSSTTEAALPAWCVCGNDNDKTRRACQSVGAKWDGGSCGISTDTQNNSFWAACRLLAQQPRCWN
;
A
#
# COMPACT_ATOMS: atom_id res chain seq x y z
N MET A 1 -28.34 -57.42 28.65
CA MET A 1 -28.38 -55.99 29.02
C MET A 1 -27.09 -55.34 28.55
N GLY A 2 -27.15 -54.17 27.89
CA GLY A 2 -25.97 -53.31 27.68
C GLY A 2 -25.74 -52.87 26.23
N VAL A 3 -26.47 -51.84 25.82
CA VAL A 3 -26.24 -51.00 24.63
C VAL A 3 -24.85 -50.37 24.68
N LYS A 4 -24.17 -50.23 23.52
CA LYS A 4 -23.43 -49.01 23.12
C LYS A 4 -23.00 -49.04 21.65
N ASN A 5 -23.92 -48.50 20.85
CA ASN A 5 -23.74 -47.51 19.79
C ASN A 5 -22.57 -47.65 18.81
N LYS A 6 -22.96 -47.97 17.57
CA LYS A 6 -22.28 -47.54 16.34
C LYS A 6 -21.94 -46.05 16.43
N MET A 7 -20.67 -45.71 16.32
CA MET A 7 -20.22 -44.36 15.99
C MET A 7 -19.31 -44.49 14.77
N ALA A 8 -19.94 -44.52 13.60
CA ALA A 8 -19.29 -44.20 12.34
C ALA A 8 -18.94 -42.71 12.39
N PHE A 9 -17.68 -42.38 12.62
CA PHE A 9 -17.23 -40.99 12.57
C PHE A 9 -15.95 -40.88 11.74
N LYS A 10 -16.21 -40.56 10.46
CA LYS A 10 -15.47 -39.63 9.60
C LYS A 10 -13.95 -39.71 9.72
N VAL A 11 -13.38 -40.49 8.81
CA VAL A 11 -11.96 -40.48 8.44
C VAL A 11 -11.60 -39.06 7.98
N SER A 12 -11.07 -38.30 8.93
CA SER A 12 -10.05 -37.26 8.81
C SER A 12 -9.90 -36.62 7.44
N SER A 13 -10.85 -35.73 7.15
CA SER A 13 -10.82 -34.70 6.11
C SER A 13 -9.76 -33.63 6.39
N LEU A 14 -8.52 -34.03 6.70
CA LEU A 14 -7.43 -33.17 7.21
C LEU A 14 -6.40 -32.75 6.13
N ILE A 15 -6.63 -33.05 4.84
CA ILE A 15 -5.65 -32.79 3.76
C ILE A 15 -6.05 -31.60 2.86
N LEU A 16 -6.98 -30.74 3.30
CA LEU A 16 -7.51 -29.65 2.45
C LEU A 16 -7.25 -28.22 2.96
N LEU A 17 -6.51 -28.03 4.05
CA LEU A 17 -6.34 -26.71 4.69
C LEU A 17 -4.92 -26.09 4.61
N SER A 18 -4.06 -26.54 3.69
CA SER A 18 -2.67 -26.08 3.60
C SER A 18 -2.38 -25.00 2.54
N ILE A 19 -3.39 -24.41 1.88
CA ILE A 19 -3.18 -23.46 0.76
C ILE A 19 -3.58 -22.01 1.10
N ALA A 20 -4.18 -21.75 2.28
CA ALA A 20 -4.75 -20.43 2.59
C ALA A 20 -3.77 -19.43 3.26
N THR A 21 -2.57 -19.83 3.66
CA THR A 21 -1.70 -18.99 4.52
C THR A 21 -0.71 -18.09 3.77
N LEU A 22 -0.64 -18.15 2.43
CA LEU A 22 0.35 -17.37 1.65
C LEU A 22 -0.17 -16.05 1.03
N MET A 23 -1.41 -15.62 1.33
CA MET A 23 -1.98 -14.38 0.77
C MET A 23 -2.19 -13.25 1.79
N VAL A 24 -1.63 -13.36 3.00
CA VAL A 24 -1.79 -12.36 4.08
C VAL A 24 -0.56 -11.46 4.23
N VAL A 25 0.24 -11.27 3.18
CA VAL A 25 1.40 -10.36 3.21
C VAL A 25 1.43 -9.43 2.00
N MET A 26 0.30 -8.87 1.61
CA MET A 26 0.25 -7.61 0.85
C MET A 26 -0.97 -6.79 1.28
N SER A 27 -1.10 -6.58 2.58
CA SER A 27 -2.03 -5.58 3.12
C SER A 27 -1.27 -4.51 3.90
N SER A 28 -0.17 -4.03 3.33
CA SER A 28 0.23 -2.64 3.57
C SER A 28 -0.74 -1.77 2.79
N HIS A 29 -1.95 -1.64 3.31
CA HIS A 29 -2.83 -0.53 3.01
C HIS A 29 -2.11 0.73 3.49
N SER A 30 -1.17 1.22 2.68
CA SER A 30 -0.78 2.62 2.73
C SER A 30 -2.04 3.36 2.37
N SER A 31 -2.74 3.81 3.40
CA SER A 31 -3.92 4.66 3.30
C SER A 31 -3.65 5.68 2.21
N THR A 32 -4.26 5.50 1.05
CA THR A 32 -4.43 6.55 0.06
C THR A 32 -5.47 7.47 0.67
N THR A 33 -5.12 8.13 1.77
CA THR A 33 -5.78 9.37 2.13
C THR A 33 -5.36 10.30 1.02
N GLU A 34 -6.19 10.37 -0.01
CA GLU A 34 -6.09 11.38 -1.05
C GLU A 34 -6.13 12.71 -0.32
N ALA A 35 -4.95 13.28 -0.04
CA ALA A 35 -4.84 14.55 0.66
C ALA A 35 -5.59 15.57 -0.19
N ALA A 36 -6.57 16.24 0.42
CA ALA A 36 -7.44 17.17 -0.28
C ALA A 36 -6.59 18.29 -0.91
N LEU A 37 -6.50 18.37 -2.23
CA LEU A 37 -5.58 19.31 -2.89
C LEU A 37 -5.87 20.78 -2.51
N PRO A 38 -4.85 21.65 -2.39
CA PRO A 38 -3.42 21.39 -2.61
C PRO A 38 -2.72 20.74 -1.42
N ALA A 39 -1.87 19.75 -1.69
CA ALA A 39 -1.16 18.94 -0.70
C ALA A 39 0.36 19.03 -0.86
N TRP A 40 1.08 18.81 0.24
CA TRP A 40 2.53 18.63 0.25
C TRP A 40 2.88 17.15 0.30
N CYS A 41 3.72 16.70 -0.61
CA CYS A 41 4.08 15.28 -0.76
C CYS A 41 5.59 15.06 -0.72
N VAL A 42 6.01 14.00 -0.04
CA VAL A 42 7.39 13.50 -0.05
C VAL A 42 7.45 12.10 -0.62
N CYS A 43 8.61 11.75 -1.17
CA CYS A 43 8.87 10.45 -1.76
C CYS A 43 9.85 9.66 -0.89
N GLY A 44 9.32 8.97 0.12
CA GLY A 44 10.12 8.36 1.18
C GLY A 44 10.81 9.40 2.06
N ASN A 45 12.01 9.07 2.57
CA ASN A 45 12.81 9.95 3.42
C ASN A 45 13.99 10.61 2.66
N ASP A 46 14.04 10.43 1.35
CA ASP A 46 15.10 10.94 0.48
C ASP A 46 14.66 12.25 -0.19
N ASN A 47 15.24 13.37 0.22
CA ASN A 47 14.96 14.68 -0.37
C ASN A 47 15.35 14.73 -1.85
N ASP A 48 16.46 14.10 -2.25
CA ASP A 48 16.87 14.08 -3.66
C ASP A 48 15.89 13.33 -4.56
N LYS A 49 15.35 12.20 -4.08
CA LYS A 49 14.33 11.44 -4.81
C LYS A 49 13.02 12.21 -4.89
N THR A 50 12.64 12.85 -3.78
CA THR A 50 11.45 13.71 -3.74
C THR A 50 11.58 14.88 -4.71
N ARG A 51 12.73 15.56 -4.73
CA ARG A 51 13.03 16.65 -5.66
C ARG A 51 12.91 16.19 -7.11
N ARG A 52 13.51 15.05 -7.47
CA ARG A 52 13.43 14.49 -8.83
C ARG A 52 12.00 14.16 -9.23
N ALA A 53 11.24 13.49 -8.36
CA ALA A 53 9.83 13.19 -8.60
C ALA A 53 9.01 14.49 -8.77
N CYS A 54 9.27 15.50 -7.94
CA CYS A 54 8.58 16.79 -8.00
C CYS A 54 8.85 17.55 -9.29
N GLN A 55 10.12 17.59 -9.73
CA GLN A 55 10.52 18.20 -11.00
C GLN A 55 9.92 17.48 -12.20
N SER A 56 9.84 16.14 -12.14
CA SER A 56 9.26 15.32 -13.22
C SER A 56 7.77 15.60 -13.44
N VAL A 57 7.05 16.10 -12.44
CA VAL A 57 5.60 16.37 -12.53
C VAL A 57 5.27 17.86 -12.63
N GLY A 58 6.29 18.72 -12.70
CA GLY A 58 6.13 20.17 -12.81
C GLY A 58 5.44 20.81 -11.60
N ALA A 59 5.60 20.22 -10.41
CA ALA A 59 5.02 20.73 -9.18
C ALA A 59 5.98 21.69 -8.43
N LYS A 60 5.48 22.37 -7.39
CA LYS A 60 6.28 23.36 -6.65
C LYS A 60 7.18 22.67 -5.63
N TRP A 61 8.49 22.90 -5.69
CA TRP A 61 9.45 22.41 -4.70
C TRP A 61 9.69 23.47 -3.63
N ASP A 62 9.53 23.14 -2.34
CA ASP A 62 9.76 24.09 -1.22
C ASP A 62 11.13 23.94 -0.53
N GLY A 63 11.89 22.90 -0.86
CA GLY A 63 13.18 22.60 -0.21
C GLY A 63 13.23 21.24 0.50
N GLY A 64 12.08 20.59 0.71
CA GLY A 64 12.02 19.23 1.26
C GLY A 64 10.81 18.42 0.81
N SER A 65 9.80 19.08 0.24
CA SER A 65 8.54 18.49 -0.16
C SER A 65 8.03 19.08 -1.47
N CYS A 66 7.09 18.37 -2.08
CA CYS A 66 6.50 18.71 -3.35
C CYS A 66 5.06 19.19 -3.17
N GLY A 67 4.80 20.46 -3.50
CA GLY A 67 3.49 21.08 -3.49
C GLY A 67 2.69 20.66 -4.72
N ILE A 68 1.80 19.70 -4.53
CA ILE A 68 0.88 19.14 -5.52
C ILE A 68 -0.43 19.93 -5.47
N SER A 69 -0.83 20.47 -6.62
CA SER A 69 -2.01 21.35 -6.71
C SER A 69 -3.18 20.76 -7.51
N THR A 70 -2.94 19.66 -8.23
CA THR A 70 -3.94 19.00 -9.07
C THR A 70 -3.86 17.47 -8.93
N ASP A 71 -4.99 16.78 -9.20
CA ASP A 71 -5.04 15.31 -9.16
C ASP A 71 -4.09 14.67 -10.16
N THR A 72 -3.92 15.31 -11.33
CA THR A 72 -2.95 14.86 -12.34
C THR A 72 -1.52 14.89 -11.82
N GLN A 73 -1.13 15.97 -11.13
CA GLN A 73 0.18 16.06 -10.48
C GLN A 73 0.32 15.02 -9.38
N ASN A 74 -0.74 14.79 -8.59
CA ASN A 74 -0.74 13.79 -7.53
C ASN A 74 -0.49 12.40 -8.12
N ASN A 75 -1.33 11.95 -9.06
CA ASN A 75 -1.19 10.64 -9.70
C ASN A 75 0.18 10.45 -10.36
N SER A 76 0.68 11.48 -11.04
CA SER A 76 2.01 11.44 -11.67
C SER A 76 3.12 11.36 -10.62
N PHE A 77 2.99 12.06 -9.49
CA PHE A 77 3.96 12.04 -8.40
C PHE A 77 3.99 10.68 -7.73
N TRP A 78 2.83 10.09 -7.47
CA TRP A 78 2.72 8.74 -6.93
C TRP A 78 3.37 7.70 -7.85
N ALA A 79 3.17 7.80 -9.16
CA ALA A 79 3.81 6.92 -10.14
C ALA A 79 5.34 7.12 -10.17
N ALA A 80 5.81 8.37 -10.24
CA ALA A 80 7.23 8.70 -10.22
C ALA A 80 7.90 8.19 -8.94
N CYS A 81 7.21 8.28 -7.80
CA CYS A 81 7.75 7.86 -6.53
C CYS A 81 7.88 6.33 -6.41
N ARG A 82 6.90 5.59 -6.95
CA ARG A 82 6.97 4.12 -7.03
C ARG A 82 8.10 3.63 -7.94
N LEU A 83 8.38 4.33 -9.04
CA LEU A 83 9.54 4.02 -9.91
C LEU A 83 10.88 4.18 -9.19
N LEU A 84 10.95 5.03 -8.17
CA LEU A 84 12.12 5.22 -7.32
C LEU A 84 12.15 4.25 -6.11
N ALA A 85 11.28 3.23 -6.11
CA ALA A 85 11.09 2.26 -5.03
C ALA A 85 10.83 2.94 -3.66
N GLN A 86 10.10 4.06 -3.67
CA GLN A 86 9.69 4.78 -2.47
C GLN A 86 8.16 4.80 -2.38
N GLN A 87 7.65 4.93 -1.15
CA GLN A 87 6.24 5.21 -0.93
C GLN A 87 6.04 6.72 -0.77
N PRO A 88 5.14 7.33 -1.55
CA PRO A 88 4.81 8.73 -1.36
C PRO A 88 4.01 8.92 -0.07
N ARG A 89 4.25 10.03 0.62
CA ARG A 89 3.50 10.47 1.79
C ARG A 89 3.05 11.90 1.56
N CYS A 90 1.76 12.16 1.64
CA CYS A 90 1.18 13.48 1.42
C CYS A 90 0.44 13.95 2.66
N TRP A 91 0.39 15.28 2.86
CA TRP A 91 -0.38 15.95 3.91
C TRP A 91 -0.88 17.30 3.40
N ASN A 92 -1.87 17.87 4.10
CA ASN A 92 -2.41 19.20 3.84
C ASN A 92 -2.11 20.16 4.98
#